data_AF-G4WR99-F1
#
_entry.id   AF-G4WR99-F1
#
_cell.length_a   1.000
_cell.length_b   1.000
_cell.length_c   1.000
_cell.angle_alpha   90.00
_cell.angle_beta   90.00
_cell.angle_gamma   90.00
#
_symmetry.space_group_name_H-M   'P 1'
#
loop_
_entity.id
_entity.type
_entity.pdbx_description
1 polymer ?
#
loop_
_entity_poly.entity_id
_entity_poly.type
_entity_poly.pdbx_seq_one_letter_code
_entity_poly.pdbx_strand_id
1 'polypeptide(L)'
;VNPFISQLELRPLPEEYLHDFANSVLKLISRNNLGDLKNDIRYPVDQNDRIWKAISTPSSALPLSFNVSNVDLEGKVTPPIQVLKTALTHPERLEFIHNGLETNDYEYSVFLYFLELNSTLKAGQRVFDIYLNNEIKQEKFDVLAGGSKYSYIVLNISANGLLNITLVNSSGSKFGPLLNAYEILQARPWIDETNPTDLEVIQKMRKELLLQNQDNGALESWSGDPCMLFPWKGIACDSSNGSSVITKLDLSYNNLEGTIPSSVTEMTNLQILNLSHNHFDGHIPSFPPSSLLISVDLSYNDLTGQLPESIISLPH
;
A
#
# COMPACT_ATOMS: atom_id res chain seq x y z
N VAL A 1 -2.56 25.03 5.34
CA VAL A 1 -1.77 24.33 6.37
C VAL A 1 -0.75 23.49 5.63
N ASN A 2 0.53 23.72 5.83
CA ASN A 2 1.56 22.92 5.18
C ASN A 2 1.53 21.51 5.78
N PRO A 3 1.66 20.45 4.96
CA PRO A 3 1.73 19.10 5.49
C PRO A 3 2.93 18.96 6.43
N PHE A 4 2.75 18.26 7.55
CA PHE A 4 3.84 17.93 8.47
C PHE A 4 3.75 16.47 8.87
N ILE A 5 4.91 15.85 9.11
CA ILE A 5 5.04 14.50 9.64
C ILE A 5 5.79 14.61 10.97
N SER A 6 5.20 14.09 12.05
CA SER A 6 5.84 14.11 13.37
C SER A 6 6.91 13.03 13.51
N GLN A 7 6.69 11.86 12.92
CA GLN A 7 7.59 10.72 12.98
C GLN A 7 7.33 9.77 11.80
N LEU A 8 8.40 9.20 11.25
CA LEU A 8 8.36 8.10 10.30
C LEU A 8 9.16 6.93 10.88
N GLU A 9 8.60 5.73 10.81
CA GLU A 9 9.23 4.52 11.31
C GLU A 9 9.26 3.47 10.21
N LEU A 10 10.45 2.95 9.95
CA LEU A 10 10.69 1.90 8.97
C LEU A 10 11.20 0.67 9.70
N ARG A 11 10.51 -0.46 9.54
CA ARG A 11 10.86 -1.72 10.18
C ARG A 11 10.79 -2.87 9.19
N PRO A 12 11.71 -3.85 9.30
CA PRO A 12 11.56 -5.09 8.56
C PRO A 12 10.30 -5.81 9.03
N LEU A 13 9.52 -6.34 8.08
CA LEU A 13 8.39 -7.21 8.37
C LEU A 13 8.75 -8.67 8.06
N PRO A 14 8.10 -9.64 8.73
CA PRO A 14 8.24 -11.05 8.40
C PRO A 14 7.92 -11.35 6.92
N GLU A 15 8.69 -12.25 6.29
CA GLU A 15 8.54 -12.61 4.87
C GLU A 15 7.18 -13.23 4.52
N GLU A 16 6.48 -13.77 5.50
CA GLU A 16 5.15 -14.39 5.32
C GLU A 16 4.09 -13.45 4.73
N TYR A 17 4.23 -12.13 4.92
CA TYR A 17 3.34 -11.14 4.30
C TYR A 17 3.62 -10.93 2.80
N LEU A 18 4.74 -11.44 2.27
CA LEU A 18 5.18 -11.21 0.88
C LEU A 18 4.69 -12.27 -0.11
N HIS A 19 4.21 -13.43 0.37
CA HIS A 19 3.96 -14.59 -0.51
C HIS A 19 2.80 -14.40 -1.49
N ASP A 20 1.77 -13.63 -1.14
CA ASP A 20 0.57 -13.46 -1.97
C ASP A 20 0.47 -12.08 -2.65
N PHE A 21 1.35 -11.12 -2.32
CA PHE A 21 1.19 -9.69 -2.65
C PHE A 21 2.44 -9.01 -3.19
N ALA A 22 3.24 -9.72 -4.00
CA ALA A 22 4.53 -9.22 -4.49
C ALA A 22 4.47 -7.84 -5.18
N ASN A 23 3.33 -7.46 -5.75
CA ASN A 23 3.13 -6.19 -6.47
C ASN A 23 2.07 -5.28 -5.81
N SER A 24 1.83 -5.42 -4.49
CA SER A 24 0.80 -4.65 -3.79
C SER A 24 1.33 -3.99 -2.52
N VAL A 25 0.76 -2.85 -2.17
CA VAL A 25 0.96 -2.21 -0.87
C VAL A 25 -0.07 -2.77 0.09
N LEU A 26 0.39 -3.36 1.20
CA LEU A 26 -0.49 -3.86 2.25
C LEU A 26 -0.78 -2.76 3.28
N LYS A 27 -2.03 -2.32 3.36
CA LYS A 27 -2.51 -1.41 4.41
C LYS A 27 -3.09 -2.24 5.55
N LEU A 28 -2.56 -2.08 6.76
CA LEU A 28 -3.15 -2.68 7.96
C LEU A 28 -4.53 -2.06 8.26
N ILE A 29 -5.57 -2.90 8.26
CA ILE A 29 -6.93 -2.51 8.67
C ILE A 29 -7.11 -2.78 10.16
N SER A 30 -6.76 -3.97 10.64
CA SER A 30 -6.77 -4.29 12.06
C SER A 30 -5.82 -5.43 12.41
N ARG A 31 -5.35 -5.43 13.65
CA ARG A 31 -4.52 -6.49 14.25
C ARG A 31 -4.96 -6.69 15.69
N ASN A 32 -5.54 -7.85 15.97
CA ASN A 32 -6.39 -8.04 17.13
C ASN A 32 -5.89 -9.19 18.00
N ASN A 33 -5.73 -8.93 19.29
CA ASN A 33 -5.48 -9.90 20.34
C ASN A 33 -6.82 -10.26 21.01
N LEU A 34 -7.20 -11.54 21.02
CA LEU A 34 -8.51 -11.97 21.49
C LEU A 34 -8.44 -12.61 22.88
N GLY A 35 -9.41 -12.30 23.72
CA GLY A 35 -9.56 -12.88 25.06
C GLY A 35 -8.74 -12.20 26.17
N ASP A 36 -7.79 -11.32 25.83
CA ASP A 36 -7.14 -10.41 26.79
C ASP A 36 -7.63 -8.97 26.55
N LEU A 37 -8.20 -8.37 27.59
CA LEU A 37 -8.77 -7.02 27.57
C LEU A 37 -7.87 -5.98 28.26
N LYS A 38 -6.70 -6.38 28.78
CA LYS A 38 -5.93 -5.51 29.67
C LYS A 38 -5.14 -4.44 28.92
N ASN A 39 -4.26 -4.86 28.01
CA ASN A 39 -3.35 -3.95 27.32
C ASN A 39 -3.02 -4.46 25.91
N ASP A 40 -2.72 -3.52 25.02
CA ASP A 40 -2.12 -3.84 23.73
C ASP A 40 -0.76 -4.52 23.91
N ILE A 41 -0.47 -5.51 23.07
CA ILE A 41 0.84 -6.16 23.03
C ILE A 41 1.64 -5.55 21.88
N ARG A 42 2.81 -5.02 22.19
CA ARG A 42 3.74 -4.41 21.22
C ARG A 42 5.19 -4.58 21.71
N TYR A 43 6.14 -3.82 21.19
CA TYR A 43 7.53 -3.86 21.68
C TYR A 43 7.61 -3.67 23.21
N PRO A 44 8.47 -4.41 23.93
CA PRO A 44 9.49 -5.37 23.44
C PRO A 44 8.99 -6.80 23.23
N VAL A 45 7.69 -7.07 23.41
CA VAL A 45 7.12 -8.41 23.25
C VAL A 45 7.05 -8.80 21.78
N ASP A 46 6.56 -7.90 20.94
CA ASP A 46 6.68 -8.01 19.48
C ASP A 46 7.95 -7.27 19.03
N GLN A 47 8.94 -7.99 18.52
CA GLN A 47 10.24 -7.41 18.11
C GLN A 47 10.09 -6.44 16.91
N ASN A 48 9.05 -6.64 16.10
CA ASN A 48 8.73 -5.75 14.97
C ASN A 48 7.83 -4.59 15.40
N ASP A 49 7.53 -4.46 16.70
CA ASP A 49 6.60 -3.48 17.31
C ASP A 49 5.24 -3.42 16.61
N ARG A 50 4.77 -4.57 16.10
CA ARG A 50 3.40 -4.69 15.67
C ARG A 50 2.51 -4.53 16.90
N ILE A 51 1.54 -3.64 16.80
CA ILE A 51 0.58 -3.39 17.88
C ILE A 51 -0.59 -4.35 17.74
N TRP A 52 -0.65 -5.34 18.64
CA TRP A 52 -1.78 -6.24 18.80
C TRP A 52 -2.79 -5.64 19.76
N LYS A 53 -3.90 -5.14 19.20
CA LYS A 53 -4.93 -4.42 19.93
C LYS A 53 -5.77 -5.38 20.77
N ALA A 54 -5.90 -5.08 22.06
CA ALA A 54 -6.91 -5.73 22.89
C ALA A 54 -8.29 -5.21 22.46
N ILE A 55 -9.14 -6.09 21.94
CA ILE A 55 -10.49 -5.72 21.49
C ILE A 55 -11.56 -6.22 22.46
N SER A 56 -12.68 -5.51 22.54
CA SER A 56 -13.82 -5.93 23.34
C SER A 56 -14.33 -7.30 22.89
N THR A 57 -14.58 -8.18 23.86
CA THR A 57 -15.18 -9.49 23.60
C THR A 57 -16.60 -9.33 23.06
N PRO A 58 -16.93 -9.93 21.89
CA PRO A 58 -18.32 -10.03 21.43
C PRO A 58 -19.20 -10.65 22.52
N SER A 59 -20.44 -10.16 22.68
CA SER A 59 -21.31 -10.56 23.79
C SER A 59 -21.60 -12.06 23.88
N SER A 60 -21.54 -12.77 22.75
CA SER A 60 -21.73 -14.22 22.68
C SER A 60 -20.44 -15.01 22.99
N ALA A 61 -19.27 -14.41 22.83
CA ALA A 61 -17.99 -15.11 22.92
C ALA A 61 -17.53 -15.31 24.38
N LEU A 62 -16.89 -16.45 24.62
CA LEU A 62 -16.34 -16.84 25.91
C LEU A 62 -14.81 -16.73 25.88
N PRO A 63 -14.18 -16.00 26.81
CA PRO A 63 -12.73 -15.94 26.88
C PRO A 63 -12.13 -17.24 27.41
N LEU A 64 -11.03 -17.66 26.81
CA LEU A 64 -10.16 -18.73 27.27
C LEU A 64 -8.77 -18.17 27.54
N SER A 65 -8.11 -18.71 28.56
CA SER A 65 -6.72 -18.38 28.85
C SER A 65 -5.94 -19.64 29.21
N PHE A 66 -4.67 -19.67 28.82
CA PHE A 66 -3.77 -20.78 29.11
C PHE A 66 -2.60 -20.33 29.98
N ASN A 67 -2.22 -21.19 30.93
CA ASN A 67 -1.07 -20.93 31.78
C ASN A 67 0.22 -21.41 31.09
N VAL A 68 1.15 -20.49 30.92
CA VAL A 68 2.21 -20.46 29.89
C VAL A 68 3.30 -21.51 30.09
N SER A 69 3.33 -22.16 31.24
CA SER A 69 4.57 -22.66 31.83
C SER A 69 5.36 -23.62 30.96
N ASN A 70 4.76 -24.33 30.00
CA ASN A 70 5.43 -25.34 29.16
C ASN A 70 4.78 -25.50 27.76
N VAL A 71 4.72 -24.47 26.91
CA VAL A 71 4.46 -24.70 25.47
C VAL A 71 5.79 -24.61 24.73
N ASP A 72 6.37 -25.77 24.43
CA ASP A 72 7.48 -25.88 23.48
C ASP A 72 6.88 -25.82 22.07
N LEU A 73 6.78 -24.60 21.53
CA LEU A 73 6.50 -24.41 20.11
C LEU A 73 7.85 -24.50 19.43
N GLU A 74 8.18 -25.69 18.90
CA GLU A 74 9.45 -25.98 18.21
C GLU A 74 9.73 -25.05 17.00
N GLY A 75 8.76 -24.21 16.60
CA GLY A 75 8.87 -23.22 15.54
C GLY A 75 8.62 -21.78 15.98
N LYS A 76 9.18 -20.82 15.21
CA LYS A 76 8.84 -19.40 15.33
C LYS A 76 7.36 -19.22 14.95
N VAL A 77 6.51 -18.98 15.94
CA VAL A 77 5.13 -18.53 15.70
C VAL A 77 5.13 -17.08 15.20
N THR A 78 4.17 -16.75 14.33
CA THR A 78 4.07 -15.41 13.76
C THR A 78 3.70 -14.36 14.81
N PRO A 79 2.57 -14.45 15.53
CA PRO A 79 2.33 -13.55 16.64
C PRO A 79 3.24 -13.90 17.81
N PRO A 80 3.64 -12.92 18.64
CA PRO A 80 4.30 -13.22 19.90
C PRO A 80 3.47 -14.20 20.72
N ILE A 81 4.12 -15.14 21.42
CA ILE A 81 3.42 -16.16 22.20
C ILE A 81 2.45 -15.57 23.22
N GLN A 82 2.70 -14.36 23.70
CA GLN A 82 1.82 -13.61 24.60
C GLN A 82 0.43 -13.37 24.01
N VAL A 83 0.34 -13.11 22.69
CA VAL A 83 -0.92 -12.95 21.97
C VAL A 83 -1.68 -14.28 21.90
N LEU A 84 -0.96 -15.39 21.75
CA LEU A 84 -1.59 -16.71 21.58
C LEU A 84 -2.05 -17.34 22.90
N LYS A 85 -1.73 -16.77 24.07
CA LYS A 85 -2.11 -17.33 25.38
C LYS A 85 -3.60 -17.21 25.70
N THR A 86 -4.27 -16.31 25.01
CA THR A 86 -5.70 -16.08 25.16
C THR A 86 -6.40 -16.38 23.85
N ALA A 87 -7.69 -16.69 23.97
CA ALA A 87 -8.56 -16.90 22.83
C ALA A 87 -9.99 -16.53 23.17
N LEU A 88 -10.80 -16.39 22.14
CA LEU A 88 -12.24 -16.45 22.25
C LEU A 88 -12.74 -17.79 21.73
N THR A 89 -13.78 -18.32 22.35
CA THR A 89 -14.49 -19.53 21.92
C THR A 89 -15.99 -19.32 22.02
N HIS A 90 -16.76 -20.14 21.33
CA HIS A 90 -18.21 -20.21 21.47
C HIS A 90 -18.65 -21.66 21.20
N PRO A 91 -19.69 -22.21 21.85
CA PRO A 91 -20.16 -23.57 21.55
C PRO A 91 -20.55 -23.81 20.09
N GLU A 92 -21.25 -22.84 19.49
CA GLU A 92 -21.72 -22.91 18.09
C GLU A 92 -20.97 -21.98 17.12
N ARG A 93 -20.88 -20.67 17.39
CA ARG A 93 -20.43 -19.69 16.39
C ARG A 93 -19.64 -18.53 17.00
N LEU A 94 -18.51 -18.18 16.38
CA LEU A 94 -17.83 -16.90 16.62
C LEU A 94 -18.03 -16.00 15.41
N GLU A 95 -18.23 -14.71 15.65
CA GLU A 95 -18.47 -13.73 14.59
C GLU A 95 -17.75 -12.41 14.91
N PHE A 96 -17.06 -11.86 13.92
CA PHE A 96 -16.33 -10.60 14.02
C PHE A 96 -16.66 -9.73 12.81
N ILE A 97 -17.33 -8.61 13.06
CA ILE A 97 -17.79 -7.70 12.00
C ILE A 97 -16.91 -6.45 11.98
N HIS A 98 -16.33 -6.17 10.83
CA HIS A 98 -15.57 -4.96 10.52
C HIS A 98 -16.38 -4.10 9.57
N ASN A 99 -16.82 -2.94 10.06
CA ASN A 99 -17.57 -1.94 9.30
C ASN A 99 -16.65 -0.81 8.85
N GLY A 100 -17.07 -0.05 7.84
CA GLY A 100 -16.36 1.15 7.39
C GLY A 100 -15.12 0.84 6.57
N LEU A 101 -15.09 -0.33 5.92
CA LEU A 101 -14.09 -0.60 4.89
C LEU A 101 -14.29 0.32 3.68
N GLU A 102 -13.24 0.47 2.88
CA GLU A 102 -13.36 1.25 1.65
C GLU A 102 -14.33 0.58 0.67
N THR A 103 -15.08 1.39 -0.08
CA THR A 103 -16.20 0.91 -0.91
C THR A 103 -15.80 0.54 -2.34
N ASN A 104 -14.53 0.68 -2.69
CA ASN A 104 -14.02 0.08 -3.92
C ASN A 104 -13.79 -1.41 -3.65
N ASP A 105 -13.90 -2.26 -4.67
CA ASP A 105 -13.71 -3.72 -4.55
C ASP A 105 -12.23 -4.10 -4.35
N TYR A 106 -11.64 -3.61 -3.26
CA TYR A 106 -10.29 -3.97 -2.84
C TYR A 106 -10.27 -5.42 -2.37
N GLU A 107 -9.12 -6.06 -2.59
CA GLU A 107 -8.83 -7.36 -1.99
C GLU A 107 -8.32 -7.18 -0.57
N TYR A 108 -8.74 -8.08 0.31
CA TYR A 108 -8.33 -8.14 1.70
C TYR A 108 -7.81 -9.53 2.02
N SER A 109 -6.74 -9.56 2.81
CA SER A 109 -6.19 -10.79 3.40
C SER A 109 -6.49 -10.84 4.88
N VAL A 110 -7.08 -11.96 5.27
CA VAL A 110 -7.47 -12.24 6.65
C VAL A 110 -6.56 -13.33 7.18
N PHE A 111 -5.67 -12.96 8.10
CA PHE A 111 -4.81 -13.90 8.81
C PHE A 111 -5.54 -14.34 10.09
N LEU A 112 -5.74 -15.63 10.26
CA LEU A 112 -6.36 -16.21 11.45
C LEU A 112 -5.34 -17.08 12.18
N TYR A 113 -5.10 -16.80 13.46
CA TYR A 113 -4.10 -17.49 14.27
C TYR A 113 -4.75 -18.32 15.37
N PHE A 114 -4.32 -19.58 15.47
CA PHE A 114 -4.89 -20.58 16.37
C PHE A 114 -3.81 -21.24 17.20
N LEU A 115 -4.03 -21.29 18.51
CA LEU A 115 -3.30 -22.13 19.44
C LEU A 115 -4.31 -22.86 20.32
N GLU A 116 -4.34 -24.19 20.24
CA GLU A 116 -5.22 -24.98 21.09
C GLU A 116 -4.74 -24.92 22.55
N LEU A 117 -5.55 -24.27 23.37
CA LEU A 117 -5.27 -24.01 24.79
C LEU A 117 -5.60 -25.21 25.68
N ASN A 118 -6.44 -26.14 25.22
CA ASN A 118 -6.74 -27.34 25.98
C ASN A 118 -5.77 -28.48 25.61
N SER A 119 -4.77 -28.68 26.46
CA SER A 119 -3.73 -29.72 26.30
C SER A 119 -4.24 -31.16 26.23
N THR A 120 -5.48 -31.42 26.64
CA THR A 120 -6.08 -32.77 26.61
C THR A 120 -6.82 -33.10 25.32
N LEU A 121 -7.09 -32.09 24.48
CA LEU A 121 -7.80 -32.28 23.22
C LEU A 121 -6.93 -33.06 22.23
N LYS A 122 -7.63 -33.85 21.42
CA LYS A 122 -7.03 -34.60 20.30
C LYS A 122 -7.64 -34.10 19.00
N ALA A 123 -6.91 -34.33 17.90
CA ALA A 123 -7.43 -34.09 16.55
C ALA A 123 -8.83 -34.72 16.36
N GLY A 124 -9.69 -34.01 15.63
CA GLY A 124 -11.07 -34.33 15.35
C GLY A 124 -12.06 -33.96 16.45
N GLN A 125 -11.62 -33.44 17.61
CA GLN A 125 -12.54 -33.07 18.70
C GLN A 125 -13.06 -31.64 18.60
N ARG A 126 -12.27 -30.72 18.03
CA ARG A 126 -12.67 -29.35 17.72
C ARG A 126 -12.53 -29.15 16.22
N VAL A 127 -13.65 -29.17 15.52
CA VAL A 127 -13.72 -29.03 14.07
C VAL A 127 -14.75 -27.96 13.75
N PHE A 128 -14.37 -26.99 12.94
CA PHE A 128 -15.25 -25.88 12.57
C PHE A 128 -14.99 -25.39 11.14
N ASP A 129 -16.00 -24.76 10.55
CA ASP A 129 -15.94 -24.17 9.23
C ASP A 129 -15.67 -22.65 9.36
N ILE A 130 -14.90 -22.10 8.43
CA ILE A 130 -14.50 -20.68 8.42
C ILE A 130 -15.13 -20.01 7.21
N TYR A 131 -15.83 -18.91 7.46
CA TYR A 131 -16.50 -18.10 6.46
C TYR A 131 -15.99 -16.67 6.48
N LEU A 132 -15.90 -16.07 5.31
CA LEU A 132 -15.73 -14.63 5.12
C LEU A 132 -16.94 -14.12 4.33
N ASN A 133 -17.67 -13.13 4.85
CA ASN A 133 -18.90 -12.59 4.24
C ASN A 133 -19.91 -13.67 3.81
N ASN A 134 -20.11 -14.68 4.67
CA ASN A 134 -20.96 -15.86 4.44
C ASN A 134 -20.50 -16.81 3.31
N GLU A 135 -19.36 -16.54 2.66
CA GLU A 135 -18.72 -17.47 1.74
C GLU A 135 -17.83 -18.42 2.53
N ILE A 136 -17.97 -19.72 2.29
CA ILE A 136 -17.13 -20.72 2.95
C ILE A 136 -15.71 -20.67 2.37
N LYS A 137 -14.73 -20.47 3.24
CA LYS A 137 -13.32 -20.37 2.86
C LYS A 137 -12.50 -21.58 3.30
N GLN A 138 -12.88 -22.21 4.40
CA GLN A 138 -12.25 -23.45 4.86
C GLN A 138 -13.30 -24.34 5.52
N GLU A 139 -13.45 -25.55 5.01
CA GLU A 139 -14.29 -26.59 5.61
C GLU A 139 -13.50 -27.47 6.57
N LYS A 140 -14.17 -27.92 7.64
CA LYS A 140 -13.69 -28.90 8.62
C LYS A 140 -12.30 -28.59 9.16
N PHE A 141 -12.04 -27.33 9.49
CA PHE A 141 -10.77 -26.90 10.03
C PHE A 141 -10.55 -27.50 11.43
N ASP A 142 -9.38 -28.09 11.62
CA ASP A 142 -8.93 -28.65 12.89
C ASP A 142 -7.49 -28.23 13.13
N VAL A 143 -7.27 -27.45 14.20
CA VAL A 143 -5.96 -26.92 14.59
C VAL A 143 -4.94 -28.05 14.80
N LEU A 144 -5.39 -29.20 15.33
CA LEU A 144 -4.53 -30.31 15.72
C LEU A 144 -4.28 -31.33 14.60
N ALA A 145 -4.93 -31.19 13.44
CA ALA A 145 -4.82 -32.16 12.34
C ALA A 145 -3.39 -32.30 11.81
N GLY A 146 -2.60 -31.22 11.84
CA GLY A 146 -1.19 -31.22 11.43
C GLY A 146 -0.20 -31.72 12.49
N GLY A 147 -0.67 -32.21 13.65
CA GLY A 147 0.18 -32.69 14.75
C GLY A 147 0.80 -31.59 15.62
N SER A 148 0.63 -30.32 15.25
CA SER A 148 1.00 -29.15 16.04
C SER A 148 -0.19 -28.63 16.84
N LYS A 149 0.06 -27.95 17.97
CA LYS A 149 -0.98 -27.19 18.71
C LYS A 149 -1.26 -25.82 18.10
N TYR A 150 -0.35 -25.34 17.26
CA TYR A 150 -0.42 -24.06 16.59
C TYR A 150 -0.68 -24.27 15.09
N SER A 151 -1.60 -23.47 14.56
CA SER A 151 -1.87 -23.37 13.13
C SER A 151 -2.29 -21.94 12.79
N TYR A 152 -2.08 -21.53 11.55
CA TYR A 152 -2.62 -20.29 11.02
C TYR A 152 -3.07 -20.49 9.58
N ILE A 153 -3.97 -19.62 9.11
CA ILE A 153 -4.44 -19.61 7.73
C ILE A 153 -4.56 -18.18 7.24
N VAL A 154 -4.29 -17.97 5.95
CA VAL A 154 -4.50 -16.71 5.26
C VAL A 154 -5.63 -16.91 4.25
N LEU A 155 -6.64 -16.07 4.32
CA LEU A 155 -7.83 -16.15 3.48
C LEU A 155 -8.04 -14.81 2.76
N ASN A 156 -8.18 -14.87 1.43
CA ASN A 156 -8.38 -13.68 0.61
C ASN A 156 -9.86 -13.49 0.24
N ILE A 157 -10.31 -12.23 0.24
CA ILE A 157 -11.67 -11.85 -0.14
C ILE A 157 -11.74 -10.42 -0.68
N SER A 158 -12.59 -10.19 -1.68
CA SER A 158 -12.99 -8.83 -2.07
C SER A 158 -14.15 -8.38 -1.19
N ALA A 159 -14.01 -7.21 -0.56
CA ALA A 159 -15.01 -6.68 0.36
C ALA A 159 -15.31 -5.21 0.08
N ASN A 160 -16.58 -4.82 0.27
CA ASN A 160 -17.06 -3.47 0.01
C ASN A 160 -17.80 -2.96 1.26
N GLY A 161 -17.19 -2.01 1.97
CA GLY A 161 -17.79 -1.40 3.17
C GLY A 161 -17.78 -2.28 4.43
N LEU A 162 -17.85 -3.61 4.29
CA LEU A 162 -17.96 -4.55 5.40
C LEU A 162 -17.20 -5.86 5.14
N LEU A 163 -16.57 -6.37 6.20
CA LEU A 163 -16.02 -7.72 6.25
C LEU A 163 -16.49 -8.42 7.53
N ASN A 164 -17.10 -9.58 7.38
CA ASN A 164 -17.53 -10.45 8.46
C ASN A 164 -16.69 -11.74 8.45
N ILE A 165 -16.02 -12.01 9.57
CA ILE A 165 -15.29 -13.26 9.82
C ILE A 165 -16.17 -14.12 10.72
N THR A 166 -16.58 -15.29 10.24
CA THR A 166 -17.41 -16.22 11.01
C THR A 166 -16.73 -17.58 11.11
N LEU A 167 -16.68 -18.14 12.32
CA LEU A 167 -16.30 -19.54 12.55
C LEU A 167 -17.53 -20.29 13.08
N VAL A 168 -17.87 -21.44 12.51
CA VAL A 168 -19.07 -22.20 12.85
C VAL A 168 -18.70 -23.63 13.20
N ASN A 169 -19.17 -24.13 14.33
CA ASN A 169 -18.93 -25.50 14.77
C ASN A 169 -19.47 -26.50 13.73
N SER A 170 -18.62 -27.44 13.29
CA SER A 170 -19.02 -28.44 12.30
C SER A 170 -19.81 -29.57 12.97
N SER A 171 -20.68 -30.21 12.19
CA SER A 171 -21.46 -31.36 12.67
C SER A 171 -20.54 -32.49 13.16
N GLY A 172 -20.80 -32.99 14.37
CA GLY A 172 -20.00 -34.04 15.01
C GLY A 172 -18.80 -33.55 15.83
N SER A 173 -18.48 -32.25 15.79
CA SER A 173 -17.46 -31.64 16.64
C SER A 173 -17.95 -31.55 18.09
N LYS A 174 -17.06 -31.86 19.04
CA LYS A 174 -17.37 -31.85 20.48
C LYS A 174 -17.20 -30.47 21.12
N PHE A 175 -16.32 -29.65 20.55
CA PHE A 175 -16.01 -28.32 21.03
C PHE A 175 -16.21 -27.32 19.89
N GLY A 176 -16.80 -26.16 20.19
CA GLY A 176 -17.02 -25.14 19.19
C GLY A 176 -15.74 -24.43 18.74
N PRO A 177 -15.83 -23.42 17.87
CA PRO A 177 -14.65 -22.73 17.34
C PRO A 177 -13.83 -22.02 18.41
N LEU A 178 -12.55 -21.79 18.10
CA LEU A 178 -11.62 -20.98 18.89
C LEU A 178 -10.82 -20.10 17.95
N LEU A 179 -10.50 -18.87 18.38
CA LEU A 179 -9.59 -17.97 17.68
C LEU A 179 -8.75 -17.18 18.70
N ASN A 180 -7.44 -17.14 18.52
CA ASN A 180 -6.52 -16.45 19.45
C ASN A 180 -6.26 -15.02 18.99
N ALA A 181 -6.04 -14.83 17.70
CA ALA A 181 -5.77 -13.54 17.10
C ALA A 181 -6.11 -13.53 15.61
N TYR A 182 -6.28 -12.34 15.06
CA TYR A 182 -6.39 -12.17 13.61
C TYR A 182 -5.88 -10.80 13.15
N GLU A 183 -5.50 -10.75 11.87
CA GLU A 183 -5.13 -9.53 11.17
C GLU A 183 -5.95 -9.39 9.90
N ILE A 184 -6.24 -8.15 9.51
CA ILE A 184 -6.86 -7.81 8.24
C ILE A 184 -5.94 -6.82 7.54
N LEU A 185 -5.47 -7.18 6.36
CA LEU A 185 -4.68 -6.34 5.48
C LEU A 185 -5.50 -6.05 4.21
N GLN A 186 -5.53 -4.80 3.79
CA GLN A 186 -6.08 -4.40 2.49
C GLN A 186 -4.94 -4.36 1.49
N ALA A 187 -5.07 -5.12 0.39
CA ALA A 187 -4.16 -5.04 -0.73
C ALA A 187 -4.52 -3.85 -1.61
N ARG A 188 -3.55 -2.97 -1.81
CA ARG A 188 -3.66 -1.85 -2.74
C ARG A 188 -2.75 -2.10 -3.94
N PRO A 189 -3.20 -1.78 -5.15
CA PRO A 189 -2.31 -1.80 -6.30
C PRO A 189 -1.13 -0.86 -6.01
N TRP A 190 0.07 -1.30 -6.36
CA TRP A 190 1.20 -0.39 -6.45
C TRP A 190 0.87 0.70 -7.48
N ILE A 191 1.12 1.96 -7.15
CA ILE A 191 0.91 3.06 -8.09
C ILE A 191 2.14 3.11 -9.00
N ASP A 192 1.93 3.10 -10.32
CA ASP A 192 3.00 3.21 -11.30
C ASP A 192 3.81 4.49 -11.04
N GLU A 193 5.04 4.32 -10.59
CA GLU A 193 6.01 5.42 -10.43
C GLU A 193 6.30 6.07 -11.79
N THR A 194 6.78 7.30 -11.76
CA THR A 194 7.26 7.95 -12.98
C THR A 194 8.40 7.12 -13.56
N ASN A 195 8.43 6.97 -14.89
CA ASN A 195 9.53 6.32 -15.59
C ASN A 195 10.86 6.89 -15.10
N PRO A 196 11.83 6.05 -14.68
CA PRO A 196 13.08 6.55 -14.08
C PRO A 196 13.83 7.54 -14.97
N THR A 197 13.77 7.37 -16.30
CA THR A 197 14.40 8.28 -17.25
C THR A 197 13.73 9.65 -17.23
N ASP A 198 12.40 9.69 -17.31
CA ASP A 198 11.63 10.94 -17.25
C ASP A 198 11.85 11.66 -15.91
N LEU A 199 11.93 10.89 -14.81
CA LEU A 199 12.22 11.41 -13.46
C LEU A 199 13.60 12.07 -13.39
N GLU A 200 14.64 11.43 -13.92
CA GLU A 200 15.99 12.00 -13.97
C GLU A 200 16.03 13.29 -14.79
N VAL A 201 15.40 13.28 -15.97
CA VAL A 201 15.39 14.43 -16.89
C VAL A 201 14.61 15.61 -16.31
N ILE A 202 13.42 15.40 -15.74
CA ILE A 202 12.64 16.50 -15.13
C ILE A 202 13.34 17.08 -13.89
N GLN A 203 14.03 16.25 -13.10
CA GLN A 203 14.82 16.74 -11.96
C GLN A 203 16.02 17.57 -12.41
N LYS A 204 16.69 17.17 -13.50
CA LYS A 204 17.74 17.97 -14.14
C LYS A 204 17.18 19.30 -14.64
N MET A 205 16.07 19.28 -15.37
CA MET A 205 15.39 20.48 -15.86
C MET A 205 15.03 21.43 -14.71
N ARG A 206 14.47 20.90 -13.62
CA ARG A 206 14.16 21.68 -12.42
C ARG A 206 15.38 22.41 -11.88
N LYS A 207 16.53 21.72 -11.78
CA LYS A 207 17.78 22.32 -11.30
C LYS A 207 18.26 23.44 -12.22
N GLU A 208 18.16 23.26 -13.54
CA GLU A 208 18.50 24.29 -14.52
C GLU A 208 17.60 25.53 -14.39
N LEU A 209 16.28 25.34 -14.28
CA LEU A 209 15.34 26.45 -14.07
C LEU A 209 15.61 27.22 -12.78
N LEU A 210 15.87 26.50 -11.67
CA LEU A 210 16.12 27.11 -10.35
C LEU A 210 17.40 27.96 -10.31
N LEU A 211 18.32 27.86 -11.28
CA LEU A 211 19.50 28.72 -11.32
C LEU A 211 19.13 30.20 -11.46
N GLN A 212 18.10 30.50 -12.24
CA GLN A 212 17.61 31.88 -12.48
C GLN A 212 16.26 32.14 -11.80
N ASN A 213 15.61 31.10 -11.24
CA ASN A 213 14.23 31.17 -10.75
C ASN A 213 14.09 30.63 -9.31
N GLN A 214 15.04 30.96 -8.42
CA GLN A 214 15.15 30.35 -7.07
C GLN A 214 13.86 30.42 -6.25
N ASP A 215 13.16 31.56 -6.30
CA ASP A 215 11.93 31.83 -5.52
C ASP A 215 10.65 31.76 -6.38
N ASN A 216 10.70 31.11 -7.54
CA ASN A 216 9.54 31.07 -8.44
C ASN A 216 8.49 30.07 -7.94
N GLY A 217 7.31 30.59 -7.58
CA GLY A 217 6.18 29.82 -7.04
C GLY A 217 5.66 28.71 -7.96
N ALA A 218 5.92 28.76 -9.28
CA ALA A 218 5.54 27.70 -10.21
C ALA A 218 6.28 26.39 -9.95
N LEU A 219 7.50 26.46 -9.40
CA LEU A 219 8.38 25.31 -9.14
C LEU A 219 8.25 24.79 -7.70
N GLU A 220 7.45 25.43 -6.84
CA GLU A 220 7.23 24.98 -5.46
C GLU A 220 6.61 23.59 -5.40
N SER A 221 5.66 23.29 -6.31
CA SER A 221 5.01 21.98 -6.35
C SER A 221 5.89 20.89 -6.94
N TRP A 222 7.05 21.22 -7.53
CA TRP A 222 7.92 20.27 -8.20
C TRP A 222 8.76 19.47 -7.19
N SER A 223 8.10 18.70 -6.31
CA SER A 223 8.73 17.87 -5.28
C SER A 223 8.11 16.47 -5.21
N GLY A 224 8.92 15.45 -4.92
CA GLY A 224 8.46 14.05 -4.93
C GLY A 224 8.47 13.44 -6.33
N ASP A 225 7.51 12.55 -6.61
CA ASP A 225 7.31 11.95 -7.92
C ASP A 225 6.38 12.84 -8.78
N PRO A 226 6.74 13.16 -10.03
CA PRO A 226 6.01 14.13 -10.87
C PRO A 226 4.67 13.63 -11.40
N CYS A 227 4.42 12.31 -11.39
CA CYS A 227 3.20 11.70 -11.93
C CYS A 227 2.32 11.03 -10.86
N MET A 228 2.79 10.87 -9.63
CA MET A 228 2.09 10.09 -8.59
C MET A 228 1.07 10.89 -7.78
N LEU A 229 -0.18 10.39 -7.68
CA LEU A 229 -1.34 10.88 -6.90
C LEU A 229 -1.81 12.33 -7.16
N PHE A 230 -0.88 13.28 -7.23
CA PHE A 230 -1.07 14.68 -7.57
C PHE A 230 0.12 15.11 -8.45
N PRO A 231 -0.02 15.05 -9.79
CA PRO A 231 1.05 15.47 -10.68
C PRO A 231 1.54 16.87 -10.34
N TRP A 232 2.84 17.11 -10.56
CA TRP A 232 3.39 18.46 -10.39
C TRP A 232 2.59 19.45 -11.23
N LYS A 233 2.43 20.69 -10.73
CA LYS A 233 1.74 21.73 -11.49
C LYS A 233 2.39 21.88 -12.87
N GLY A 234 1.56 21.82 -13.90
CA GLY A 234 2.00 21.91 -15.30
C GLY A 234 2.37 20.57 -15.93
N ILE A 235 2.45 19.48 -15.17
CA ILE A 235 2.78 18.16 -15.70
C ILE A 235 1.50 17.33 -15.86
N ALA A 236 1.38 16.63 -17.00
CA ALA A 236 0.45 15.52 -17.15
C ALA A 236 1.22 14.28 -17.62
N CYS A 237 0.75 13.12 -17.17
CA CYS A 237 1.38 11.84 -17.42
C CYS A 237 0.36 10.82 -17.90
N ASP A 238 0.84 9.88 -18.71
CA ASP A 238 0.07 8.73 -19.19
C ASP A 238 0.75 7.43 -18.75
N SER A 239 -0.05 6.36 -18.57
CA SER A 239 0.50 5.04 -18.24
C SER A 239 1.05 4.37 -19.50
N SER A 240 2.30 3.91 -19.43
CA SER A 240 3.01 3.22 -20.51
C SER A 240 3.86 2.09 -19.92
N ASN A 241 3.57 0.85 -20.34
CA ASN A 241 4.32 -0.36 -19.96
C ASN A 241 4.54 -0.54 -18.44
N GLY A 242 3.57 -0.17 -17.60
CA GLY A 242 3.66 -0.30 -16.13
C GLY A 242 4.49 0.80 -15.46
N SER A 243 4.66 1.96 -16.12
CA SER A 243 5.23 3.17 -15.55
C SER A 243 4.44 4.40 -16.04
N SER A 244 4.47 5.49 -15.28
CA SER A 244 3.91 6.77 -15.73
C SER A 244 4.96 7.56 -16.53
N VAL A 245 4.65 7.98 -17.76
CA VAL A 245 5.54 8.83 -18.58
C VAL A 245 5.00 10.24 -18.70
N ILE A 246 5.88 11.24 -18.74
CA ILE A 246 5.50 12.65 -18.87
C ILE A 246 5.15 12.94 -20.33
N THR A 247 3.88 13.25 -20.60
CA THR A 247 3.37 13.52 -21.96
C THR A 247 3.03 14.99 -22.18
N LYS A 248 2.84 15.76 -21.11
CA LYS A 248 2.61 17.22 -21.19
C LYS A 248 3.43 17.97 -20.16
N LEU A 249 4.06 19.07 -20.60
CA LEU A 249 4.72 20.06 -19.77
C LEU A 249 4.19 21.46 -20.15
N ASP A 250 3.48 22.07 -19.22
CA ASP A 250 2.87 23.39 -19.35
C ASP A 250 3.38 24.29 -18.22
N LEU A 251 4.36 25.11 -18.56
CA LEU A 251 4.93 26.13 -17.70
C LEU A 251 4.52 27.53 -18.18
N SER A 252 3.44 27.66 -18.95
CA SER A 252 3.00 28.96 -19.44
C SER A 252 2.58 29.90 -18.30
N TYR A 253 2.76 31.21 -18.50
CA TYR A 253 2.36 32.27 -17.54
C TYR A 253 2.98 32.14 -16.14
N ASN A 254 4.28 31.82 -16.04
CA ASN A 254 4.96 31.64 -14.75
C ASN A 254 6.09 32.63 -14.49
N ASN A 255 6.28 33.65 -15.35
CA ASN A 255 7.36 34.64 -15.25
C ASN A 255 8.75 33.97 -15.12
N LEU A 256 8.96 32.84 -15.79
CA LEU A 256 10.23 32.12 -15.76
C LEU A 256 11.27 32.86 -16.61
N GLU A 257 12.48 33.03 -16.07
CA GLU A 257 13.59 33.75 -16.70
C GLU A 257 14.75 32.81 -17.09
N GLY A 258 15.62 33.30 -17.98
CA GLY A 258 16.82 32.62 -18.46
C GLY A 258 16.59 31.78 -19.72
N THR A 259 17.55 30.92 -20.08
CA THR A 259 17.43 30.10 -21.29
C THR A 259 16.51 28.90 -21.07
N ILE A 260 15.86 28.41 -22.13
CA ILE A 260 15.14 27.13 -22.09
C ILE A 260 16.14 26.01 -21.72
N PRO A 261 15.90 25.24 -20.64
CA PRO A 261 16.74 24.12 -20.23
C PRO A 261 16.97 23.12 -21.36
N SER A 262 18.23 22.80 -21.67
CA SER A 262 18.55 21.85 -22.75
C SER A 262 18.01 20.45 -22.46
N SER A 263 17.87 20.09 -21.18
CA SER A 263 17.30 18.83 -20.73
C SER A 263 15.85 18.60 -21.19
N VAL A 264 15.09 19.65 -21.56
CA VAL A 264 13.72 19.47 -22.07
C VAL A 264 13.68 18.61 -23.33
N THR A 265 14.78 18.56 -24.09
CA THR A 265 14.88 17.77 -25.33
C THR A 265 15.12 16.28 -25.06
N GLU A 266 15.51 15.92 -23.83
CA GLU A 266 15.74 14.54 -23.41
C GLU A 266 14.42 13.83 -23.01
N MET A 267 13.32 14.57 -22.84
CA MET A 267 11.98 14.01 -22.55
C MET A 267 11.32 13.47 -23.82
N THR A 268 11.76 12.32 -24.31
CA THR A 268 11.33 11.80 -25.62
C THR A 268 9.85 11.42 -25.68
N ASN A 269 9.21 11.15 -24.54
CA ASN A 269 7.77 10.86 -24.46
C ASN A 269 6.87 12.10 -24.46
N LEU A 270 7.47 13.31 -24.38
CA LEU A 270 6.72 14.55 -24.30
C LEU A 270 6.01 14.83 -25.63
N GLN A 271 4.70 15.07 -25.56
CA GLN A 271 3.85 15.36 -26.71
C GLN A 271 3.51 16.86 -26.78
N ILE A 272 3.25 17.47 -25.62
CA ILE A 272 2.84 18.87 -25.52
C ILE A 272 3.84 19.63 -24.66
N LEU A 273 4.49 20.63 -25.25
CA LEU A 273 5.36 21.58 -24.56
C LEU A 273 4.78 23.00 -24.68
N ASN A 274 4.38 23.58 -23.57
CA ASN A 274 3.92 24.97 -23.51
C ASN A 274 4.78 25.76 -22.53
N LEU A 275 5.62 26.66 -23.07
CA LEU A 275 6.45 27.59 -22.30
C LEU A 275 6.04 29.04 -22.58
N SER A 276 4.88 29.29 -23.17
CA SER A 276 4.48 30.62 -23.61
C SER A 276 4.24 31.58 -22.44
N HIS A 277 4.33 32.88 -22.70
CA HIS A 277 4.13 33.92 -21.68
C HIS A 277 5.08 33.78 -20.48
N ASN A 278 6.38 33.69 -20.77
CA ASN A 278 7.46 33.77 -19.79
C ASN A 278 8.51 34.78 -20.29
N HIS A 279 9.69 34.79 -19.66
CA HIS A 279 10.83 35.64 -20.01
C HIS A 279 12.01 34.78 -20.45
N PHE A 280 11.74 33.67 -21.16
CA PHE A 280 12.82 32.82 -21.67
C PHE A 280 13.59 33.54 -22.77
N ASP A 281 14.92 33.48 -22.72
CA ASP A 281 15.82 34.11 -23.67
C ASP A 281 16.74 33.09 -24.38
N GLY A 282 17.65 33.60 -25.21
CA GLY A 282 18.59 32.76 -25.95
C GLY A 282 17.93 31.97 -27.08
N HIS A 283 18.48 30.81 -27.41
CA HIS A 283 18.07 30.00 -28.56
C HIS A 283 17.16 28.85 -28.12
N ILE A 284 16.27 28.43 -29.02
CA ILE A 284 15.45 27.23 -28.81
C ILE A 284 16.34 25.99 -28.99
N PRO A 285 16.36 25.04 -28.04
CA PRO A 285 17.17 23.83 -28.16
C PRO A 285 16.62 22.88 -29.24
N SER A 286 17.52 22.14 -29.91
CA SER A 286 17.14 21.17 -30.94
C SER A 286 16.65 19.86 -30.32
N PHE A 287 15.49 19.39 -30.78
CA PHE A 287 14.90 18.13 -30.33
C PHE A 287 15.44 16.94 -31.14
N PRO A 288 15.66 15.77 -30.52
CA PRO A 288 16.13 14.60 -31.24
C PRO A 288 15.03 14.05 -32.19
N PRO A 289 15.40 13.31 -33.24
CA PRO A 289 14.42 12.66 -34.14
C PRO A 289 13.48 11.67 -33.44
N SER A 290 13.84 11.20 -32.24
CA SER A 290 13.02 10.32 -31.40
C SER A 290 11.98 11.06 -30.56
N SER A 291 11.91 12.39 -30.64
CA SER A 291 10.93 13.19 -29.93
C SER A 291 9.50 12.91 -30.43
N LEU A 292 8.57 12.75 -29.50
CA LEU A 292 7.14 12.56 -29.79
C LEU A 292 6.33 13.87 -29.73
N LEU A 293 7.00 15.03 -29.74
CA LEU A 293 6.34 16.33 -29.69
C LEU A 293 5.41 16.52 -30.89
N ILE A 294 4.16 16.89 -30.58
CA ILE A 294 3.11 17.23 -31.54
C ILE A 294 2.67 18.69 -31.43
N SER A 295 2.97 19.33 -30.29
CA SER A 295 2.59 20.71 -30.03
C SER A 295 3.65 21.40 -29.19
N VAL A 296 4.13 22.54 -29.71
CA VAL A 296 5.13 23.38 -29.05
C VAL A 296 4.68 24.83 -29.12
N ASP A 297 4.42 25.43 -27.96
CA ASP A 297 4.13 26.87 -27.84
C ASP A 297 5.21 27.56 -27.01
N LEU A 298 5.96 28.43 -27.67
CA LEU A 298 7.04 29.23 -27.10
C LEU A 298 6.74 30.74 -27.23
N SER A 299 5.53 31.10 -27.63
CA SER A 299 5.13 32.48 -27.91
C SER A 299 5.22 33.36 -26.66
N TYR A 300 5.35 34.69 -26.84
CA TYR A 300 5.46 35.64 -25.74
C TYR A 300 6.61 35.31 -24.77
N ASN A 301 7.81 35.21 -25.33
CA ASN A 301 9.11 35.11 -24.65
C ASN A 301 10.12 36.03 -25.34
N ASP A 302 11.33 36.16 -24.79
CA ASP A 302 12.43 36.98 -25.30
C ASP A 302 13.46 36.15 -26.11
N LEU A 303 12.98 35.07 -26.75
CA LEU A 303 13.79 34.14 -27.53
C LEU A 303 14.40 34.81 -28.78
N THR A 304 15.62 34.41 -29.12
CA THR A 304 16.40 34.93 -30.23
C THR A 304 16.97 33.80 -31.09
N GLY A 305 17.50 34.14 -32.27
CA GLY A 305 18.11 33.17 -33.17
C GLY A 305 17.12 32.52 -34.14
N GLN A 306 17.53 31.40 -34.73
CA GLN A 306 16.75 30.69 -35.75
C GLN A 306 15.89 29.59 -35.13
N LEU A 307 14.74 29.31 -35.75
CA LEU A 307 13.91 28.17 -35.39
C LEU A 307 14.63 26.86 -35.79
N PRO A 308 14.89 25.92 -34.86
CA PRO A 308 15.56 24.66 -35.18
C PRO A 308 14.76 23.82 -36.19
N GLU A 309 15.45 23.18 -37.14
CA GLU A 309 14.82 22.27 -38.11
C GLU A 309 13.98 21.19 -37.43
N SER A 310 14.41 20.70 -36.26
CA SER A 310 13.68 19.69 -35.47
C SER A 310 12.27 20.12 -35.07
N ILE A 311 12.00 21.42 -34.94
CA ILE A 311 10.66 21.96 -34.63
C ILE A 311 9.85 22.18 -35.91
N ILE A 312 10.52 22.52 -37.01
CA ILE A 312 9.90 22.69 -38.33
C ILE A 312 9.42 21.34 -38.87
N SER A 313 10.17 20.27 -38.59
CA SER A 313 9.92 18.91 -39.09
C SER A 313 9.29 17.99 -38.05
N LEU A 314 8.51 18.50 -37.09
CA LEU A 314 7.86 17.64 -36.10
C LEU A 314 7.02 16.57 -36.82
N PRO A 315 7.19 15.29 -36.48
CA PRO A 315 6.70 14.17 -37.29
C PRO A 315 5.17 13.98 -37.24
N HIS A 316 4.47 14.70 -36.38
CA HIS A 316 3.06 14.52 -36.05
C HIS A 316 2.33 15.85 -35.89
#